data_AF-A0A1F9X7E2-F1
#
_entry.id   AF-A0A1F9X7E2-F1
#
_cell.length_a   1.000
_cell.length_b   1.000
_cell.length_c   1.000
_cell.angle_alpha   90.00
_cell.angle_beta   90.00
_cell.angle_gamma   90.00
#
_symmetry.space_group_name_H-M   'P 1'
#
loop_
_entity.id
_entity.type
_entity.pdbx_description
1 polymer ?
#
loop_
_entity_poly.entity_id
_entity_poly.type
_entity_poly.pdbx_seq_one_letter_code
_entity_poly.pdbx_strand_id
1 'polypeptide(L)'
;MIWDGKERRRRILVERKVQLQYLTLIFASYLTVLILIEIQLYSFLKSILPKIQFATDHSYILGLGITIMVEMLVVVCIVGFAIAVHSQRIVGPIPRITREIDSMLKTGNYHHVQIRKKDYIFGLTEKINGLVDKVQK
;
A
#
# COMPACT_ATOMS: atom_id res chain seq x y z
N MET A 1 -11.21 -38.37 5.92
CA MET A 1 -10.05 -37.53 6.30
C MET A 1 -10.56 -36.39 7.17
N ILE A 2 -10.47 -36.55 8.48
CA ILE A 2 -11.03 -35.62 9.48
C ILE A 2 -10.04 -34.46 9.62
N TRP A 3 -10.42 -33.28 9.15
CA TRP A 3 -9.58 -32.08 9.17
C TRP A 3 -9.62 -31.42 10.56
N ASP A 4 -8.50 -31.48 11.28
CA ASP A 4 -8.29 -30.81 12.57
C ASP A 4 -8.10 -29.29 12.37
N GLY A 5 -9.00 -28.50 12.96
CA GLY A 5 -9.05 -27.04 12.85
C GLY A 5 -7.89 -26.28 13.53
N LYS A 6 -6.92 -26.96 14.15
CA LYS A 6 -5.77 -26.34 14.81
C LYS A 6 -4.70 -25.76 13.87
N GLU A 7 -4.57 -26.27 12.65
CA GLU A 7 -3.58 -25.78 11.67
C GLU A 7 -3.97 -24.43 11.04
N ARG A 8 -5.24 -24.04 11.12
CA ARG A 8 -5.78 -22.87 10.40
C ARG A 8 -5.30 -21.52 10.97
N ARG A 9 -4.82 -21.46 12.22
CA ARG A 9 -4.51 -20.19 12.93
C ARG A 9 -3.05 -19.76 12.90
N ARG A 10 -2.10 -20.57 12.40
CA ARG A 10 -0.66 -20.24 12.47
C ARG A 10 -0.05 -19.61 11.22
N ARG A 11 -0.82 -19.40 10.15
CA ARG A 11 -0.33 -18.75 8.92
C ARG A 11 -1.07 -17.46 8.58
N ILE A 12 -1.24 -16.56 9.57
CA ILE A 12 -1.65 -15.16 9.31
C ILE A 12 -0.53 -14.40 8.56
N LEU A 13 0.69 -14.93 8.56
CA LEU A 13 1.80 -14.50 7.71
C LEU A 13 1.63 -15.09 6.29
N VAL A 14 0.63 -14.60 5.55
CA VAL A 14 0.54 -14.78 4.10
C VAL A 14 1.71 -14.00 3.50
N GLU A 15 2.83 -14.69 3.32
CA GLU A 15 4.11 -14.15 2.83
C GLU A 15 4.64 -12.94 3.59
N ARG A 16 5.38 -13.23 4.68
CA ARG A 16 6.08 -12.24 5.53
C ARG A 16 6.82 -11.16 4.71
N LYS A 17 7.36 -11.49 3.53
CA LYS A 17 8.04 -10.52 2.64
C LYS A 17 7.09 -9.47 2.05
N VAL A 18 5.91 -9.89 1.56
CA VAL A 18 4.91 -8.99 0.99
C VAL A 18 4.33 -8.10 2.09
N GLN A 19 4.00 -8.69 3.24
CA GLN A 19 3.52 -7.96 4.40
C GLN A 19 4.54 -6.96 4.93
N LEU A 20 5.83 -7.33 5.02
CA LEU A 20 6.87 -6.41 5.47
C LEU A 20 7.04 -5.25 4.49
N GLN A 21 7.03 -5.49 3.18
CA GLN A 21 7.13 -4.43 2.18
C GLN A 21 5.96 -3.44 2.24
N TYR A 22 4.73 -3.95 2.42
CA TYR A 22 3.55 -3.10 2.63
C TYR A 22 3.63 -2.33 3.95
N LEU A 23 4.00 -3.01 5.03
CA LEU A 23 4.14 -2.41 6.35
C LEU A 23 5.20 -1.31 6.33
N THR A 24 6.37 -1.55 5.74
CA THR A 24 7.44 -0.56 5.61
C THR A 24 6.99 0.64 4.79
N LEU A 25 6.22 0.44 3.71
CA LEU A 25 5.70 1.56 2.95
C LEU A 25 4.69 2.39 3.74
N ILE A 26 3.70 1.74 4.34
CA ILE A 26 2.68 2.42 5.15
C ILE A 26 3.34 3.14 6.32
N PHE A 27 4.33 2.50 6.94
CA PHE A 27 5.09 3.08 8.03
C PHE A 27 5.94 4.27 7.58
N ALA A 28 6.61 4.19 6.42
CA ALA A 28 7.40 5.28 5.87
C ALA A 28 6.53 6.46 5.42
N SER A 29 5.38 6.22 4.80
CA SER A 29 4.43 7.27 4.44
C SER A 29 3.86 7.93 5.70
N TYR A 30 3.52 7.15 6.72
CA TYR A 30 3.06 7.66 8.01
C TYR A 30 4.14 8.49 8.72
N LEU A 31 5.38 8.00 8.78
CA LEU A 31 6.53 8.75 9.30
C LEU A 31 6.73 10.09 8.60
N THR A 32 6.60 10.11 7.27
CA THR A 32 6.72 11.34 6.48
C THR A 32 5.65 12.35 6.88
N VAL A 33 4.41 11.90 7.03
CA VAL A 33 3.30 12.77 7.50
C VAL A 33 3.54 13.25 8.92
N LEU A 34 3.99 12.37 9.83
CA LEU A 34 4.32 12.74 11.21
C LEU A 34 5.40 13.81 11.29
N ILE A 35 6.49 13.65 10.54
CA ILE A 35 7.58 14.63 10.50
C ILE A 35 7.07 15.99 9.99
N LEU A 36 6.21 15.99 8.96
CA LEU A 36 5.61 17.23 8.46
C LEU A 36 4.73 17.90 9.53
N ILE A 37 3.92 17.14 10.26
CA ILE A 37 3.10 17.66 11.35
C ILE A 37 3.96 18.26 12.47
N GLU A 38 5.05 17.58 12.85
CA GLU A 38 5.99 18.06 13.88
C GLU A 38 6.69 19.36 13.45
N ILE A 39 7.17 19.42 12.20
CA ILE A 39 7.75 20.66 11.62
C ILE A 39 6.73 21.79 11.66
N GLN A 40 5.47 21.47 11.38
CA GLN A 40 4.38 22.44 11.38
C GLN A 40 4.06 22.95 12.79
N LEU A 41 3.97 22.04 13.75
CA LEU A 41 3.73 22.38 15.15
C LEU A 41 4.88 23.24 15.70
N TYR A 42 6.13 22.88 15.38
CA TYR A 42 7.29 23.67 15.76
C TYR A 42 7.27 25.07 15.14
N SER A 43 6.97 25.19 13.84
CA SER A 43 6.87 26.48 13.15
C SER A 43 5.74 27.34 13.71
N PHE A 44 4.60 26.73 14.04
CA PHE A 44 3.48 27.37 14.70
C PHE A 44 3.88 27.91 16.08
N LEU A 45 4.47 27.06 16.94
CA LEU A 45 4.91 27.46 18.28
C LEU A 45 5.96 28.57 18.25
N LYS A 46 6.91 28.51 17.30
CA LYS A 46 7.97 29.51 17.18
C LYS A 46 7.48 30.84 16.62
N SER A 47 6.63 30.81 15.61
CA SER A 47 6.29 32.00 14.82
C SER A 47 5.01 32.68 15.28
N ILE A 48 4.08 31.93 15.88
CA ILE A 48 2.71 32.38 16.13
C ILE A 48 2.43 32.53 17.62
N LEU A 49 2.90 31.61 18.47
CA LEU A 49 2.73 31.72 19.92
C LEU A 49 3.20 33.07 20.51
N PRO A 50 4.32 33.67 20.05
CA PRO A 50 4.75 34.99 20.52
C PRO A 50 3.87 36.14 20.01
N LYS A 51 3.20 35.95 18.86
CA LYS A 51 2.38 36.98 18.20
C LYS A 51 0.91 36.95 18.63
N ILE A 52 0.42 35.79 19.10
CA ILE A 52 -0.94 35.68 19.69
C ILE A 52 -1.06 36.55 20.95
N GLN A 53 0.03 36.78 21.69
CA GLN A 53 0.04 37.69 22.84
C GLN A 53 -0.08 39.18 22.46
N PHE A 54 0.15 39.51 21.17
CA PHE A 54 0.11 40.87 20.65
C PHE A 54 -0.76 40.93 19.39
N ALA A 55 -2.08 40.85 19.58
CA ALA A 55 -3.13 41.35 18.69
C ALA A 55 -3.10 40.99 17.19
N THR A 56 -4.01 40.10 16.80
CA THR A 56 -5.04 40.35 15.76
C THR A 56 -4.59 40.79 14.36
N ASP A 57 -3.53 40.22 13.80
CA ASP A 57 -3.20 40.41 12.37
C ASP A 57 -3.90 39.34 11.49
N HIS A 58 -5.04 39.70 10.89
CA HIS A 58 -5.82 38.85 9.98
C HIS A 58 -4.99 38.29 8.81
N SER A 59 -4.02 39.08 8.35
CA SER A 59 -3.08 38.73 7.27
C SER A 59 -2.21 37.52 7.62
N TYR A 60 -1.77 37.41 8.88
CA TYR A 60 -0.99 36.27 9.36
C TYR A 60 -1.83 35.00 9.46
N ILE A 61 -3.08 35.10 9.91
CA ILE A 61 -4.01 33.96 9.98
C ILE A 61 -4.29 33.42 8.58
N LEU A 62 -4.49 34.32 7.60
CA LEU A 62 -4.65 33.95 6.19
C LEU A 62 -3.39 33.28 5.62
N GLY A 63 -2.20 33.83 5.86
CA GLY A 63 -0.92 33.25 5.40
C GLY A 63 -0.66 31.85 5.99
N LEU A 64 -1.03 31.65 7.25
CA LEU A 64 -0.98 30.35 7.92
C LEU A 64 -1.95 29.36 7.27
N GLY A 65 -3.19 29.77 7.02
CA GLY A 65 -4.19 28.95 6.34
C GLY A 65 -3.75 28.50 4.95
N ILE A 66 -3.15 29.40 4.16
CA ILE A 66 -2.58 29.09 2.84
C ILE A 66 -1.42 28.10 2.98
N THR A 67 -0.53 28.29 3.96
CA THR A 67 0.61 27.39 4.20
C THR A 67 0.13 25.97 4.53
N ILE A 68 -0.83 25.83 5.45
CA ILE A 68 -1.46 24.55 5.79
C ILE A 68 -2.11 23.92 4.55
N MET A 69 -2.80 24.71 3.73
CA MET A 69 -3.48 24.20 2.55
C MET A 69 -2.49 23.63 1.52
N VAL A 70 -1.38 24.33 1.28
CA VAL A 70 -0.31 23.87 0.38
C VAL A 70 0.33 22.60 0.91
N GLU A 71 0.64 22.53 2.21
CA GLU A 71 1.24 21.35 2.83
C GLU A 71 0.30 20.14 2.79
N MET A 72 -0.99 20.33 3.07
CA MET A 72 -2.02 19.30 2.93
C MET A 72 -2.06 18.76 1.50
N LEU A 73 -1.97 19.64 0.50
CA LEU A 73 -1.90 19.23 -0.90
C LEU A 73 -0.66 18.38 -1.18
N VAL A 74 0.51 18.78 -0.65
CA VAL A 74 1.76 18.00 -0.78
C VAL A 74 1.60 16.61 -0.14
N VAL A 75 1.03 16.52 1.06
CA VAL A 75 0.77 15.25 1.75
C VAL A 75 -0.14 14.35 0.90
N VAL A 76 -1.25 14.89 0.40
CA VAL A 76 -2.19 14.15 -0.45
C VAL A 76 -1.50 13.67 -1.72
N CYS A 77 -0.66 14.48 -2.36
CA CYS A 77 0.11 14.08 -3.54
C CYS A 77 1.09 12.95 -3.23
N ILE A 78 1.86 13.03 -2.13
CA ILE A 78 2.84 12.00 -1.74
C ILE A 78 2.13 10.68 -1.42
N VAL A 79 1.10 10.73 -0.59
CA VAL A 79 0.33 9.54 -0.20
C VAL A 79 -0.39 8.94 -1.40
N GLY A 80 -1.02 9.77 -2.23
CA GLY A 80 -1.69 9.34 -3.46
C GLY A 80 -0.72 8.67 -4.43
N PHE A 81 0.47 9.24 -4.63
CA PHE A 81 1.50 8.65 -5.46
C PHE A 81 1.99 7.30 -4.92
N ALA A 82 2.25 7.20 -3.61
CA ALA A 82 2.67 5.95 -2.98
C ALA A 82 1.62 4.84 -3.14
N ILE A 83 0.34 5.17 -2.93
CA ILE A 83 -0.77 4.24 -3.13
C ILE A 83 -0.87 3.81 -4.60
N ALA A 84 -0.81 4.76 -5.54
CA ALA A 84 -0.93 4.47 -6.96
C ALA A 84 0.18 3.52 -7.45
N VAL A 85 1.43 3.79 -7.08
CA VAL A 85 2.58 2.96 -7.47
C VAL A 85 2.47 1.54 -6.91
N HIS A 86 2.02 1.38 -5.66
CA HIS A 86 1.90 0.06 -5.05
C HIS A 86 0.68 -0.72 -5.52
N SER A 87 -0.44 -0.02 -5.75
CA SER A 87 -1.67 -0.62 -6.28
C SER A 87 -1.43 -1.29 -7.63
N GLN A 88 -0.63 -0.69 -8.52
CA GLN A 88 -0.32 -1.25 -9.84
C GLN A 88 0.30 -2.65 -9.80
N ARG A 89 1.10 -2.97 -8.77
CA ARG A 89 1.73 -4.30 -8.60
C ARG A 89 0.75 -5.39 -8.16
N ILE A 90 -0.46 -5.02 -7.75
CA ILE A 90 -1.55 -5.94 -7.39
C ILE A 90 -2.62 -5.95 -8.48
N VAL A 91 -3.12 -4.78 -8.84
CA VAL A 91 -4.28 -4.64 -9.75
C VAL A 91 -3.94 -5.08 -11.16
N GLY A 92 -2.70 -4.93 -11.63
CA GLY A 92 -2.29 -5.36 -12.96
C GLY A 92 -2.35 -6.88 -13.17
N PRO A 93 -1.67 -7.68 -12.35
CA PRO A 93 -1.57 -9.12 -12.58
C PRO A 93 -2.82 -9.92 -12.17
N ILE A 94 -3.67 -9.45 -11.24
CA ILE A 94 -4.89 -10.19 -10.82
C ILE A 94 -5.84 -10.50 -12.00
N PRO A 95 -6.32 -9.53 -12.79
CA PRO A 95 -7.25 -9.80 -13.89
C PRO A 95 -6.65 -10.70 -14.96
N ARG A 96 -5.32 -10.62 -15.16
CA ARG A 96 -4.61 -11.49 -16.09
C ARG A 96 -4.64 -12.94 -15.63
N ILE A 97 -4.31 -13.20 -14.36
CA ILE A 97 -4.37 -14.55 -13.78
C ILE A 97 -5.80 -15.09 -13.84
N THR A 98 -6.80 -14.28 -13.48
CA THR A 98 -8.21 -14.68 -13.54
C THR A 98 -8.61 -15.11 -14.96
N ARG A 99 -8.26 -14.34 -15.99
CA ARG A 99 -8.56 -14.69 -17.39
C ARG A 99 -7.85 -15.95 -17.85
N GLU A 100 -6.59 -16.14 -17.48
CA GLU A 100 -5.84 -17.35 -17.84
C GLU A 100 -6.45 -18.59 -17.16
N ILE A 101 -6.80 -18.51 -15.88
CA ILE A 101 -7.49 -19.59 -15.16
C ILE A 101 -8.86 -19.89 -15.80
N ASP A 102 -9.67 -18.88 -16.09
CA ASP A 102 -10.97 -19.06 -16.75
C ASP A 102 -10.82 -19.72 -18.12
N SER A 103 -9.77 -19.39 -18.86
CA SER A 103 -9.47 -20.01 -20.15
C SER A 103 -9.08 -21.48 -19.99
N MET A 104 -8.26 -21.83 -19.00
CA MET A 104 -7.90 -23.22 -18.69
C MET A 104 -9.13 -24.03 -18.29
N LEU A 105 -10.01 -23.46 -17.46
CA LEU A 105 -11.25 -24.13 -17.03
C LEU A 105 -12.20 -24.39 -18.20
N LYS A 106 -12.26 -23.49 -19.19
CA LYS A 106 -13.12 -23.64 -20.38
C LYS A 106 -12.54 -24.61 -21.42
N THR A 107 -11.24 -24.57 -21.64
CA THR A 107 -10.57 -25.33 -22.71
C THR A 107 -10.07 -26.70 -22.25
N GLY A 108 -9.91 -26.90 -20.93
CA GLY A 108 -9.23 -28.07 -20.38
C GLY A 108 -7.72 -28.07 -20.62
N ASN A 109 -7.16 -27.06 -21.30
CA ASN A 109 -5.74 -26.95 -21.57
C ASN A 109 -5.05 -26.18 -20.43
N TYR A 110 -4.59 -26.92 -19.43
CA TYR A 110 -3.85 -26.36 -18.32
C TYR A 110 -2.43 -25.98 -18.75
N HIS A 111 -2.00 -24.76 -18.45
CA HIS A 111 -0.63 -24.30 -18.74
C HIS A 111 -0.11 -23.43 -17.59
N HIS A 112 1.19 -23.13 -17.59
CA HIS A 112 1.76 -22.22 -16.59
C HIS A 112 1.29 -20.78 -16.82
N VAL A 113 0.97 -20.09 -15.73
CA VAL A 113 0.68 -18.67 -15.69
C VAL A 113 1.96 -17.91 -15.41
N GLN A 114 2.25 -16.86 -16.19
CA GLN A 114 3.45 -16.05 -16.06
C GLN A 114 3.15 -14.63 -15.57
N ILE A 115 3.71 -14.29 -14.40
CA ILE A 115 3.71 -12.93 -13.86
C ILE A 115 5.11 -12.48 -13.45
N ARG A 116 5.31 -11.19 -13.20
CA ARG A 116 6.63 -10.67 -12.91
C ARG A 116 7.03 -11.06 -11.48
N LYS A 117 8.29 -11.44 -11.28
CA LYS A 117 8.84 -11.78 -9.94
C LYS A 117 8.70 -10.67 -8.89
N LYS A 118 8.54 -9.41 -9.33
CA LYS A 118 8.37 -8.24 -8.47
C LYS A 118 6.90 -7.98 -8.09
N ASP A 119 5.96 -8.70 -8.71
CA ASP A 119 4.53 -8.57 -8.40
C ASP A 119 4.24 -9.29 -7.09
N TYR A 120 3.38 -8.70 -6.26
CA TYR A 120 3.10 -9.21 -4.91
C TYR A 120 2.42 -10.57 -4.89
N ILE A 121 1.81 -10.96 -6.00
CA ILE A 121 1.09 -12.23 -6.14
C ILE A 121 1.92 -13.33 -6.78
N PHE A 122 3.23 -13.10 -7.01
CA PHE A 122 4.15 -14.08 -7.60
C PHE A 122 4.12 -15.44 -6.88
N GLY A 123 4.19 -15.45 -5.55
CA GLY A 123 4.16 -16.69 -4.77
C GLY A 123 2.83 -17.45 -4.85
N LEU A 124 1.72 -16.74 -5.09
CA LEU A 124 0.43 -17.39 -5.38
C LEU A 124 0.45 -18.06 -6.75
N THR A 125 0.99 -17.38 -7.77
CA THR A 125 1.11 -17.93 -9.13
C THR A 125 2.02 -19.15 -9.17
N GLU A 126 3.13 -19.16 -8.43
CA GLU A 126 3.97 -20.36 -8.31
C GLU A 126 3.20 -21.56 -7.78
N LYS A 127 2.33 -21.36 -6.78
CA LYS A 127 1.50 -22.45 -6.24
C LYS A 127 0.45 -22.92 -7.23
N ILE A 128 -0.14 -22.00 -8.01
CA ILE A 128 -1.08 -22.35 -9.08
C ILE A 128 -0.36 -23.20 -10.15
N ASN A 129 0.83 -22.81 -10.57
CA ASN A 129 1.62 -23.58 -11.54
C ASN A 129 1.98 -24.97 -11.00
N GLY A 130 2.32 -25.08 -9.71
CA GLY A 130 2.54 -26.38 -9.07
C GLY A 130 1.28 -27.27 -8.98
N LEU A 131 0.07 -26.70 -9.03
CA LEU A 131 -1.16 -27.48 -9.18
C LEU A 131 -1.35 -27.95 -10.62
N VAL A 132 -1.06 -27.09 -11.60
CA VAL A 132 -1.10 -27.45 -13.03
C VAL A 132 -0.17 -28.64 -13.31
N ASP A 133 1.04 -28.63 -12.76
CA ASP A 133 2.02 -29.73 -12.88
C ASP A 133 1.50 -31.08 -12.35
N LYS A 134 0.59 -31.05 -11.37
CA LYS A 134 -0.02 -32.26 -10.81
C LYS A 134 -1.19 -32.77 -11.64
N VAL A 135 -1.88 -31.90 -12.35
CA VAL A 135 -3.04 -32.25 -13.19
C VAL A 135 -2.60 -32.76 -14.56
N GLN A 136 -1.43 -32.32 -15.05
CA GLN A 136 -0.85 -32.79 -16.30
C GLN A 136 -0.03 -34.09 -16.18
N LYS A 137 0.18 -34.61 -14.96
CA LYS A 137 0.74 -35.95 -14.71
C LYS A 137 -0.36 -37.00 -14.72
#